data_AF-A0A1V6BBL0-F1
#
_entry.id   AF-A0A1V6BBL0-F1
#
_cell.length_a   1.000
_cell.length_b   1.000
_cell.length_c   1.000
_cell.angle_alpha   90.00
_cell.angle_beta   90.00
_cell.angle_gamma   90.00
#
_symmetry.space_group_name_H-M   'P 1'
#
loop_
_entity.id
_entity.type
_entity.pdbx_description
1 polymer ?
#
loop_
_entity_poly.entity_id
_entity_poly.type
_entity_poly.pdbx_seq_one_letter_code
_entity_poly.pdbx_strand_id
1 'polypeptide(L)'
;MAEKNSNFVSPHENNMFPVIKIDYSGKVVYHNVAAMPILSYWQCKLNEPVNNQAKMIYPEIFNTKAPKEHDATIRYHEYLFHFSVIPFPEAGYIGIYGHSIEQAASVVSTEKTAIKHEK
;
A
#
# COMPACT_ATOMS: atom_id res chain seq x y z
N MET A 1 11.13 42.52 -7.02
CA MET A 1 11.51 41.23 -6.41
C MET A 1 10.69 40.18 -7.13
N ALA A 2 11.31 39.37 -8.00
CA ALA A 2 10.59 38.40 -8.81
C ALA A 2 10.58 37.04 -8.10
N GLU A 3 9.39 36.53 -7.87
CA GLU A 3 9.08 35.27 -7.22
C GLU A 3 9.67 34.08 -7.99
N LYS A 4 10.59 33.34 -7.36
CA LYS A 4 10.99 32.01 -7.82
C LYS A 4 9.90 31.02 -7.42
N ASN A 5 8.88 30.88 -8.26
CA ASN A 5 7.94 29.76 -8.15
C ASN A 5 8.30 28.68 -9.17
N SER A 6 9.46 28.05 -8.94
CA SER A 6 9.84 26.84 -9.65
C SER A 6 9.10 25.67 -8.99
N ASN A 7 7.86 25.42 -9.41
CA ASN A 7 7.17 24.17 -9.11
C ASN A 7 7.94 23.02 -9.77
N PHE A 8 9.02 22.58 -9.15
CA PHE A 8 9.69 21.34 -9.50
C PHE A 8 8.84 20.21 -8.91
N VAL A 9 7.81 19.82 -9.65
CA VAL A 9 7.14 18.53 -9.45
C VAL A 9 8.15 17.48 -9.85
N SER A 10 8.72 16.79 -8.86
CA SER A 10 9.55 15.61 -9.11
C SER A 10 8.79 14.67 -10.04
N PRO A 11 9.43 14.02 -11.02
CA PRO A 11 8.75 13.18 -12.03
C PRO A 11 7.93 12.02 -11.45
N HIS A 12 8.05 11.76 -10.15
CA HIS A 12 7.30 10.77 -9.37
C HIS A 12 5.89 11.24 -8.96
N GLU A 13 5.60 12.55 -9.00
CA GLU A 13 4.33 13.12 -8.54
C GLU A 13 3.16 12.85 -9.52
N ASN A 14 3.45 12.60 -10.79
CA ASN A 14 2.45 12.18 -11.79
C ASN A 14 2.34 10.65 -11.94
N ASN A 15 2.99 9.88 -11.05
CA ASN A 15 2.83 8.43 -11.04
C ASN A 15 1.43 8.08 -10.53
N MET A 16 0.65 7.39 -11.37
CA MET A 16 -0.69 6.90 -11.00
C MET A 16 -0.62 5.81 -9.92
N PHE A 17 0.55 5.18 -9.74
CA PHE A 17 0.73 4.16 -8.73
C PHE A 17 1.22 4.72 -7.40
N PRO A 18 0.71 4.20 -6.27
CA PRO A 18 1.16 4.62 -4.95
C PRO A 18 2.64 4.33 -4.75
N VAL A 19 3.35 5.30 -4.17
CA VAL A 19 4.72 5.13 -3.70
C VAL A 19 4.76 5.55 -2.24
N ILE A 20 5.25 4.68 -1.37
CA ILE A 20 5.40 4.93 0.08
C ILE A 20 6.82 4.54 0.48
N LYS A 21 7.45 5.33 1.35
CA LYS A 21 8.70 4.94 2.01
C LYS A 21 8.51 4.94 3.52
N ILE A 22 8.98 3.90 4.17
CA ILE A 22 8.87 3.71 5.60
C ILE A 22 10.28 3.52 6.16
N ASP A 23 10.67 4.30 7.16
CA ASP A 23 11.96 4.09 7.82
C ASP A 23 11.95 2.79 8.65
N TYR A 24 13.12 2.34 9.11
CA TYR A 24 13.21 1.13 9.94
C TYR A 24 12.56 1.27 11.35
N SER A 25 12.12 2.47 11.74
CA SER A 25 11.28 2.67 12.94
C SER A 25 9.78 2.47 12.65
N GLY A 26 9.41 2.28 11.39
CA GLY A 26 8.03 2.08 10.95
C GLY A 26 7.27 3.38 10.67
N LYS A 27 7.98 4.51 10.51
CA LYS A 27 7.38 5.81 10.17
C LYS A 27 7.37 6.05 8.68
N VAL A 28 6.29 6.65 8.18
CA VAL A 28 6.23 7.08 6.78
C VAL A 28 7.12 8.31 6.58
N VAL A 29 8.18 8.17 5.79
CA VAL A 29 9.12 9.26 5.49
C VAL A 29 8.90 9.88 4.11
N TYR A 30 8.10 9.24 3.26
CA TYR A 30 7.67 9.77 1.97
C TYR A 30 6.39 9.07 1.51
N HIS A 31 5.55 9.81 0.80
CA HIS A 31 4.51 9.23 -0.05
C HIS A 31 4.22 10.16 -1.24
N ASN A 32 3.79 9.63 -2.38
CA ASN A 32 3.21 10.44 -3.45
C ASN A 32 1.70 10.66 -3.22
N VAL A 33 1.07 11.46 -4.09
CA VAL A 33 -0.38 11.74 -4.03
C VAL A 33 -1.22 10.47 -4.21
N ALA A 34 -0.81 9.56 -5.11
CA ALA A 34 -1.53 8.31 -5.37
C ALA A 34 -1.62 7.38 -4.15
N ALA A 35 -0.73 7.54 -3.16
CA ALA A 35 -0.74 6.76 -1.93
C ALA A 35 -1.69 7.29 -0.84
N MET A 36 -2.25 8.50 -0.98
CA MET A 36 -3.12 9.09 0.04
C MET A 36 -4.30 8.21 0.47
N PRO A 37 -5.00 7.46 -0.42
CA PRO A 37 -6.09 6.57 -0.01
C PRO A 37 -5.61 5.44 0.91
N ILE A 38 -4.43 4.89 0.63
CA ILE A 38 -3.83 3.80 1.42
C ILE A 38 -3.39 4.33 2.79
N LEU A 39 -2.73 5.48 2.84
CA LEU A 39 -2.34 6.12 4.10
C LEU A 39 -3.56 6.45 4.97
N SER A 40 -4.64 6.94 4.35
CA SER A 40 -5.90 7.22 5.04
C SER A 40 -6.53 5.95 5.61
N TYR A 41 -6.52 4.86 4.84
CA TYR A 41 -6.97 3.55 5.28
C TYR A 41 -6.14 3.00 6.45
N TRP A 42 -4.83 3.21 6.42
CA TRP A 42 -3.92 2.87 7.52
C TRP A 42 -3.92 3.88 8.67
N GLN A 43 -4.72 4.95 8.58
CA GLN A 43 -4.79 6.03 9.57
C GLN A 43 -3.41 6.59 9.95
N CYS A 44 -2.56 6.82 8.96
CA CYS A 44 -1.18 7.27 9.13
C CYS A 44 -0.89 8.49 8.27
N LYS A 45 0.00 9.37 8.74
CA LYS A 45 0.47 10.56 8.02
C LYS A 45 1.98 10.54 7.85
N LEU A 46 2.47 11.47 7.03
CA LEU A 46 3.91 11.72 6.93
C LEU A 46 4.52 12.00 8.31
N ASN A 47 5.68 11.39 8.57
CA ASN A 47 6.44 11.40 9.82
C ASN A 47 5.76 10.72 11.02
N GLU A 48 4.64 10.04 10.82
CA GLU A 48 3.96 9.24 11.84
C GLU A 48 4.20 7.74 11.63
N PRO A 49 4.21 6.94 12.70
CA PRO A 49 4.26 5.48 12.58
C PRO A 49 2.97 4.95 11.95
N VAL A 50 3.09 3.89 11.15
CA VAL A 50 1.90 3.16 10.68
C VAL A 50 1.18 2.53 11.88
N ASN A 51 -0.16 2.61 11.88
CA ASN A 51 -0.96 2.10 12.98
C ASN A 51 -0.79 0.57 13.15
N ASN A 52 -1.06 0.07 14.36
CA ASN A 52 -0.85 -1.35 14.65
C ASN A 52 -1.82 -2.26 13.87
N GLN A 53 -3.02 -1.77 13.57
CA GLN A 53 -4.00 -2.54 12.81
C GLN A 53 -3.52 -2.86 11.40
N ALA A 54 -2.98 -1.88 10.66
CA ALA A 54 -2.41 -2.11 9.34
C ALA A 54 -1.20 -3.06 9.40
N LYS A 55 -0.35 -2.93 10.44
CA LYS A 55 0.76 -3.86 10.69
C LYS A 55 0.31 -5.30 10.91
N MET A 56 -0.83 -5.49 11.57
CA MET A 56 -1.42 -6.82 11.79
C MET A 56 -2.07 -7.40 10.53
N ILE A 57 -2.67 -6.56 9.69
CA ILE A 57 -3.34 -7.00 8.45
C ILE A 57 -2.32 -7.34 7.36
N TYR A 58 -1.24 -6.55 7.25
CA TYR A 58 -0.22 -6.70 6.20
C TYR A 58 1.17 -6.94 6.79
N PRO A 59 1.38 -8.00 7.59
CA PRO A 59 2.66 -8.26 8.24
C PRO A 59 3.80 -8.41 7.24
N GLU A 60 3.54 -8.85 6.01
CA GLU A 60 4.52 -8.92 4.93
C GLU A 60 5.15 -7.55 4.60
N ILE A 61 4.35 -6.47 4.63
CA ILE A 61 4.82 -5.10 4.35
C ILE A 61 5.68 -4.57 5.50
N PHE A 62 5.33 -4.90 6.74
CA PHE A 62 5.86 -4.23 7.94
C PHE A 62 6.79 -5.08 8.82
N ASN A 63 6.89 -6.39 8.59
CA ASN A 63 7.77 -7.27 9.36
C ASN A 63 9.20 -7.21 8.83
N THR A 64 9.99 -6.29 9.37
CA THR A 64 11.31 -5.89 8.88
C THR A 64 12.47 -6.85 9.21
N LYS A 65 12.21 -8.10 9.62
CA LYS A 65 13.25 -9.00 10.19
C LYS A 65 14.22 -9.66 9.21
N ALA A 66 14.04 -9.52 7.90
CA ALA A 66 15.09 -9.72 6.89
C ALA A 66 14.50 -9.31 5.54
N PRO A 67 14.66 -8.05 5.12
CA PRO A 67 13.87 -7.57 4.03
C PRO A 67 14.60 -8.01 2.77
N LYS A 68 14.08 -9.05 2.13
CA LYS A 68 14.29 -9.28 0.72
C LYS A 68 13.20 -8.54 -0.02
N GLU A 69 13.48 -8.19 -1.26
CA GLU A 69 12.43 -7.81 -2.19
C GLU A 69 11.35 -8.90 -2.24
N HIS A 70 10.10 -8.48 -2.13
CA HIS A 70 8.93 -9.35 -2.24
C HIS A 70 7.71 -8.54 -2.64
N ASP A 71 6.68 -9.23 -3.10
CA ASP A 71 5.40 -8.61 -3.43
C ASP A 71 4.43 -8.65 -2.25
N ALA A 72 3.58 -7.63 -2.17
CA ALA A 72 2.50 -7.51 -1.19
C ALA A 72 1.22 -7.05 -1.88
N THR A 73 0.07 -7.43 -1.33
CA THR A 73 -1.24 -7.04 -1.87
C THR A 73 -2.09 -6.37 -0.80
N ILE A 74 -2.51 -5.13 -1.07
CA ILE A 74 -3.43 -4.39 -0.20
C ILE A 74 -4.82 -4.45 -0.79
N ARG A 75 -5.76 -5.05 -0.06
CA ARG A 75 -7.18 -4.93 -0.36
C ARG A 75 -7.72 -3.61 0.18
N TYR A 76 -8.28 -2.79 -0.71
CA TYR A 76 -9.01 -1.58 -0.39
C TYR A 76 -10.37 -1.61 -1.09
N HIS A 77 -11.45 -1.81 -0.32
CA HIS A 77 -12.80 -2.06 -0.84
C HIS A 77 -12.83 -3.25 -1.83
N GLU A 78 -13.28 -3.00 -3.07
CA GLU A 78 -13.36 -3.97 -4.16
C GLU A 78 -12.10 -3.98 -5.03
N TYR A 79 -11.00 -3.39 -4.57
CA TYR A 79 -9.75 -3.35 -5.32
C TYR A 79 -8.61 -4.04 -4.57
N LEU A 80 -7.77 -4.73 -5.33
CA LEU A 80 -6.49 -5.28 -4.91
C LEU A 80 -5.40 -4.41 -5.53
N PHE A 81 -4.57 -3.82 -4.68
CA PHE A 81 -3.39 -3.07 -5.10
C PHE A 81 -2.17 -3.97 -4.90
N HIS A 82 -1.37 -4.13 -5.94
CA HIS A 82 -0.15 -4.94 -5.92
C HIS A 82 1.08 -4.04 -5.77
N PHE A 83 1.95 -4.42 -4.85
CA PHE A 83 3.14 -3.67 -4.47
C PHE A 83 4.38 -4.53 -4.51
N SER A 84 5.50 -3.93 -4.92
CA SER A 84 6.83 -4.45 -4.61
C SER A 84 7.39 -3.74 -3.38
N VAL A 85 7.79 -4.51 -2.39
CA VAL A 85 8.37 -4.06 -1.12
C VAL A 85 9.89 -4.25 -1.20
N ILE A 86 10.61 -3.14 -1.35
CA ILE A 86 12.05 -3.13 -1.64
C ILE A 86 12.80 -2.41 -0.51
N PRO A 87 13.70 -3.10 0.20
CA PRO A 87 14.50 -2.49 1.25
C PRO A 87 15.71 -1.74 0.70
N PHE A 88 15.98 -0.56 1.27
CA PHE A 88 17.16 0.25 1.00
C PHE A 88 17.92 0.48 2.32
N PRO A 89 18.69 -0.51 2.80
CA PRO A 89 19.36 -0.45 4.11
C PRO A 89 20.33 0.73 4.20
N GLU A 90 21.06 1.03 3.12
CA GLU A 90 21.99 2.15 3.05
C GLU A 90 21.29 3.52 3.15
N ALA A 91 20.02 3.59 2.73
CA ALA A 91 19.22 4.80 2.80
C ALA A 91 18.28 4.85 4.01
N GLY A 92 18.24 3.79 4.83
CA GLY A 92 17.48 3.76 6.08
C GLY A 92 15.97 3.55 5.93
N TYR A 93 15.49 3.06 4.78
CA TYR A 93 14.04 2.88 4.54
C TYR A 93 13.69 1.62 3.74
N ILE A 94 12.41 1.27 3.74
CA ILE A 94 11.76 0.30 2.87
C ILE A 94 10.83 1.07 1.93
N GLY A 95 11.00 0.87 0.63
CA GLY A 95 10.13 1.41 -0.40
C GLY A 95 9.01 0.43 -0.72
N ILE A 96 7.79 0.94 -0.88
CA ILE A 96 6.58 0.21 -1.24
C ILE A 96 6.07 0.85 -2.53
N TYR A 97 6.16 0.13 -3.65
CA TYR A 97 5.90 0.64 -4.98
C TYR A 97 4.73 -0.10 -5.61
N GLY A 98 3.63 0.61 -5.85
CA GLY A 98 2.48 0.05 -6.55
C GLY A 98 2.81 -0.18 -8.02
N HIS A 99 2.30 -1.26 -8.60
CA HIS A 99 2.51 -1.58 -10.02
C HIS A 99 1.29 -2.17 -10.73
N SER A 100 0.25 -2.59 -10.00
CA SER A 100 -1.02 -3.05 -10.58
C SER A 100 -2.20 -2.79 -9.64
N ILE A 101 -3.39 -2.63 -10.21
CA ILE A 101 -4.67 -2.52 -9.49
C ILE A 101 -5.67 -3.43 -10.19
N GLU A 102 -6.30 -4.32 -9.43
CA GLU A 102 -7.29 -5.27 -9.93
C GLU A 102 -8.60 -5.11 -9.18
N GLN A 103 -9.74 -5.37 -9.83
CA GLN A 103 -11.01 -5.49 -9.12
C GLN A 103 -11.08 -6.87 -8.46
N ALA A 104 -11.29 -6.90 -7.14
CA ALA A 104 -11.50 -8.13 -6.40
C ALA A 104 -12.76 -8.83 -6.94
N ALA A 105 -12.62 -10.11 -7.32
CA ALA A 105 -13.77 -10.90 -7.74
C ALA A 105 -14.80 -10.95 -6.60
N SER A 106 -16.04 -10.56 -6.90
CA SER A 106 -17.15 -10.71 -5.98
C SER A 106 -17.42 -12.20 -5.79
N VAL A 107 -17.36 -12.68 -4.55
CA VAL A 107 -17.77 -14.04 -4.21
C VAL A 107 -19.29 -14.10 -4.37
N VAL A 108 -19.77 -14.41 -5.57
CA VAL A 108 -21.15 -14.87 -5.73
C VAL A 108 -21.20 -16.28 -5.14
N SER A 109 -21.63 -16.36 -3.89
CA SER A 109 -22.06 -17.60 -3.26
C SER A 109 -23.25 -18.13 -4.05
N THR A 110 -23.00 -18.98 -5.05
CA THR A 110 -24.07 -19.80 -5.62
C THR A 110 -24.47 -20.82 -4.55
N GLU A 111 -25.39 -20.44 -3.66
CA GLU A 111 -26.19 -21.39 -2.90
C GLU A 111 -26.98 -22.24 -3.92
N LYS A 112 -26.42 -23.39 -4.30
CA LYS A 112 -27.21 -24.43 -4.94
C LYS A 112 -28.10 -25.02 -3.85
N THR A 113 -29.34 -24.54 -3.81
CA THR A 113 -30.47 -25.17 -3.13
C THR A 113 -30.63 -26.59 -3.67
N ALA A 114 -29.97 -27.57 -3.05
CA ALA A 114 -30.30 -28.97 -3.22
C ALA A 114 -31.52 -29.26 -2.35
N ILE A 115 -32.71 -29.02 -2.92
CA ILE A 115 -33.98 -29.50 -2.39
C ILE A 115 -33.88 -31.03 -2.35
N LYS A 116 -33.63 -31.58 -1.17
CA LYS A 116 -33.72 -33.02 -0.93
C LYS A 116 -35.20 -33.37 -0.95
N HIS A 117 -35.73 -33.68 -2.13
CA HIS A 117 -37.05 -34.28 -2.25
C HIS A 117 -36.97 -35.73 -1.76
N GLU A 118 -37.73 -35.98 -0.70
CA GLU A 118 -38.07 -37.28 -0.17
C GLU A 118 -38.88 -38.09 -1.20
N LYS A 119 -38.48 -39.34 -1.44
CA LYS A 119 -39.39 -40.47 -1.55
C LYS A 119 -38.65 -41.79 -1.37
#